data_AF-A0A7V6B6Q6-F1
#
_entry.id   AF-A0A7V6B6Q6-F1
#
_cell.length_a   1.000
_cell.length_b   1.000
_cell.length_c   1.000
_cell.angle_alpha   90.00
_cell.angle_beta   90.00
_cell.angle_gamma   90.00
#
_symmetry.space_group_name_H-M   'P 1'
#
loop_
_entity.id
_entity.type
_entity.pdbx_description
1 polymer ?
#
loop_
_entity_poly.entity_id
_entity_poly.type
_entity_poly.pdbx_seq_one_letter_code
_entity_poly.pdbx_strand_id
1 'polypeptide(L)'
;MLKITVLEKGGSERELYFDENEITIGRLQSNMVVLSRANVSKKHALITVENGKVFIKDLGSTNGTYVNGRRIVHQRELTPEDKVYIGDFTLRVNLISGKLESVVEPPPVPEETEDSRRATIAMTAIKEEPPARVEEKKVEEQKKIEKPQKVEEIEAIPVDIEVEVAPQEEPAQAVPSASEEKPPAKPQVRVQEPPKVQAKEPSPPPHVEPAQAKSQIEQAHRKEVSSAERSPYILAHHGGKPAGPANKYFACLREVSKVAQDEVFADVPGNKTDFSEQEWNDLSDKVFRLVEKLRREKVISSDIDPYALTQDLLFEFTGLGPLEEILADKTIRRVAINGTDSILVTQGFTTRKLDKGFASFETLQRVLQKLFVLSGVSPEDANKPIVDAHLPDGTTMTVLRPPFLTEGISIVLTRPVGSRLTAKDLVDAGVVEKGDMERLEEAVLKRKHVFVCGGPHTGKQVFLNALVQLLPEDERIVVVEHGRELDIDREDVVFVSKDGMKLAEHPGTCVISRLHARAVVIPEVEPEDAKLLVARALSGHKGLIASFNATSVRNCLERLQLMISFVFPTVASSLISTLVEQLVDIVVVLERETDGKPRVATIEFLKGDQTNNKIVD
;
A
#
# COMPACT_ATOMS: atom_id res chain seq x y z
N MET A 1 -28.80 -21.51 33.78
CA MET A 1 -27.81 -21.89 32.77
C MET A 1 -28.35 -21.79 31.35
N LEU A 2 -27.67 -21.01 30.51
CA LEU A 2 -27.79 -20.99 29.05
C LEU A 2 -26.68 -21.87 28.44
N LYS A 3 -27.01 -22.61 27.38
CA LYS A 3 -26.08 -23.37 26.55
C LYS A 3 -25.97 -22.70 25.19
N ILE A 4 -24.75 -22.37 24.79
CA ILE A 4 -24.41 -21.85 23.46
C ILE A 4 -23.53 -22.89 22.76
N THR A 5 -24.08 -23.55 21.75
CA THR A 5 -23.30 -24.43 20.87
C THR A 5 -22.76 -23.60 19.71
N VAL A 6 -21.43 -23.58 19.57
CA VAL A 6 -20.68 -22.82 18.55
C VAL A 6 -20.13 -23.78 17.52
N LEU A 7 -20.50 -23.60 16.25
CA LEU A 7 -19.96 -24.33 15.10
C LEU A 7 -19.19 -23.37 14.19
N GLU A 8 -17.93 -23.67 13.92
CA GLU A 8 -17.07 -22.91 13.00
C GLU A 8 -17.07 -23.56 11.60
N LYS A 9 -17.12 -22.76 10.52
CA LYS A 9 -17.06 -23.26 9.13
C LYS A 9 -15.81 -24.13 8.90
N GLY A 10 -16.00 -25.43 8.75
CA GLY A 10 -14.92 -26.41 8.56
C GLY A 10 -14.05 -26.66 9.80
N GLY A 11 -14.43 -26.12 10.97
CA GLY A 11 -13.76 -26.35 12.25
C GLY A 11 -14.49 -27.37 13.11
N SER A 12 -14.23 -27.35 14.42
CA SER A 12 -14.90 -28.18 15.41
C SER A 12 -16.15 -27.50 15.99
N GLU A 13 -17.14 -28.30 16.38
CA GLU A 13 -18.24 -27.85 17.24
C GLU A 13 -17.78 -27.83 18.70
N ARG A 14 -18.17 -26.80 19.46
CA ARG A 14 -17.90 -26.68 20.89
C ARG A 14 -19.11 -26.14 21.63
N GLU A 15 -19.28 -26.55 22.87
CA GLU A 15 -20.41 -26.14 23.72
C GLU A 15 -19.91 -25.27 24.86
N LEU A 16 -20.57 -24.13 25.08
CA LEU A 16 -20.28 -23.18 26.14
C LEU A 16 -21.51 -23.06 27.04
N TYR A 17 -21.27 -22.96 28.34
CA TYR A 17 -22.30 -22.98 29.39
C TYR A 17 -22.11 -21.75 30.28
N PHE A 18 -23.20 -21.01 30.51
CA PHE A 18 -23.21 -19.71 31.19
C PHE A 18 -24.37 -19.66 32.18
N ASP A 19 -24.18 -19.07 33.36
CA ASP A 19 -25.27 -18.79 34.31
C ASP A 19 -25.62 -17.30 34.38
N GLU A 20 -24.89 -16.47 33.64
CA GLU A 20 -25.10 -15.05 33.45
C GLU A 20 -26.27 -14.78 32.50
N ASN A 21 -27.07 -13.74 32.82
CA ASN A 21 -28.18 -13.29 31.98
C ASN A 21 -27.77 -12.35 30.85
N GLU A 22 -26.50 -11.92 30.79
CA GLU A 22 -25.94 -11.12 29.70
C GLU A 22 -24.64 -11.78 29.22
N ILE A 23 -24.57 -12.13 27.93
CA ILE A 23 -23.44 -12.87 27.35
C ILE A 23 -22.94 -12.13 26.11
N THR A 24 -21.72 -11.61 26.22
CA THR A 24 -21.06 -10.83 25.15
C THR A 24 -20.41 -11.74 24.11
N ILE A 25 -20.56 -11.41 22.83
CA ILE A 25 -20.01 -12.14 21.69
C ILE A 25 -19.15 -11.21 20.84
N GLY A 26 -17.94 -11.63 20.48
CA GLY A 26 -17.06 -10.86 19.59
C GLY A 26 -15.65 -11.44 19.47
N ARG A 27 -14.80 -10.77 18.68
CA ARG A 27 -13.43 -11.23 18.41
C ARG A 27 -12.42 -10.96 19.54
N LEU A 28 -12.64 -9.96 20.39
CA LEU A 28 -11.72 -9.72 21.51
C LEU A 28 -11.85 -10.83 22.56
N GLN A 29 -10.73 -11.18 23.21
CA GLN A 29 -10.67 -12.11 24.35
C GLN A 29 -11.43 -11.60 25.59
N SER A 30 -11.91 -10.35 25.57
CA SER A 30 -12.76 -9.73 26.59
C SER A 30 -14.27 -9.95 26.37
N ASN A 31 -14.66 -10.83 25.45
CA ASN A 31 -16.04 -11.28 25.28
C ASN A 31 -16.21 -12.67 25.90
N MET A 32 -17.39 -13.00 26.39
CA MET A 32 -17.67 -14.30 27.00
C MET A 32 -17.72 -15.43 25.97
N VAL A 33 -18.20 -15.15 24.76
CA VAL A 33 -18.07 -16.01 23.58
C VAL A 33 -17.07 -15.39 22.61
N VAL A 34 -15.82 -15.84 22.68
CA VAL A 34 -14.74 -15.37 21.81
C VAL A 34 -14.82 -16.06 20.44
N LEU A 35 -15.07 -15.28 19.40
CA LEU A 35 -15.16 -15.70 18.01
C LEU A 35 -14.02 -15.06 17.21
N SER A 36 -12.89 -15.75 17.09
CA SER A 36 -11.58 -15.17 16.75
C SER A 36 -11.40 -14.69 15.29
N ARG A 37 -12.32 -15.00 14.38
CA ARG A 37 -12.21 -14.70 12.93
C ARG A 37 -12.36 -13.21 12.62
N ALA A 38 -11.58 -12.71 11.66
CA ALA A 38 -11.47 -11.28 11.38
C ALA A 38 -12.81 -10.61 11.01
N ASN A 39 -13.68 -11.34 10.30
CA ASN A 39 -15.04 -10.93 9.93
C ASN A 39 -16.01 -10.77 11.12
N VAL A 40 -15.58 -11.10 12.34
CA VAL A 40 -16.27 -10.77 13.59
C VAL A 40 -15.68 -9.49 14.21
N SER A 41 -16.53 -8.48 14.38
CA SER A 41 -16.21 -7.23 15.09
C SER A 41 -15.74 -7.44 16.55
N LYS A 42 -15.00 -6.45 17.09
CA LYS A 42 -14.33 -6.51 18.40
C LYS A 42 -15.27 -6.88 19.55
N LYS A 43 -16.41 -6.20 19.62
CA LYS A 43 -17.67 -6.65 20.22
C LYS A 43 -18.66 -6.71 19.05
N HIS A 44 -19.49 -7.75 18.96
CA HIS A 44 -20.33 -8.00 17.78
C HIS A 44 -21.81 -8.12 18.16
N ALA A 45 -22.13 -8.98 19.12
CA ALA A 45 -23.49 -9.18 19.61
C ALA A 45 -23.54 -9.30 21.14
N LEU A 46 -24.72 -9.09 21.69
CA LEU A 46 -25.09 -9.39 23.07
C LEU A 46 -26.28 -10.34 23.05
N ILE A 47 -26.19 -11.44 23.81
CA ILE A 47 -27.36 -12.25 24.17
C ILE A 47 -27.83 -11.80 25.55
N THR A 48 -29.13 -11.59 25.73
CA THR A 48 -29.76 -11.34 27.03
C THR A 48 -30.79 -12.41 27.36
N VAL A 49 -30.98 -12.70 28.65
CA VAL A 49 -32.00 -13.62 29.15
C VAL A 49 -32.95 -12.84 30.05
N GLU A 50 -34.17 -12.61 29.56
CA GLU A 50 -35.16 -11.73 30.18
C GLU A 50 -36.49 -12.48 30.34
N ASN A 51 -36.99 -12.58 31.58
CA ASN A 51 -38.24 -13.28 31.90
C ASN A 51 -38.31 -14.75 31.40
N GLY A 52 -37.17 -15.44 31.30
CA GLY A 52 -37.07 -16.81 30.77
C GLY A 52 -37.10 -16.93 29.24
N LYS A 53 -37.15 -15.80 28.52
CA LYS A 53 -36.93 -15.72 27.08
C LYS A 53 -35.47 -15.36 26.80
N VAL A 54 -34.95 -15.82 25.67
CA VAL A 54 -33.61 -15.48 25.19
C VAL A 54 -33.76 -14.45 24.07
N PHE A 55 -32.94 -13.40 24.10
CA PHE A 55 -32.88 -12.39 23.05
C PHE A 55 -31.44 -12.25 22.55
N ILE A 56 -31.29 -11.80 21.32
CA ILE A 56 -30.01 -11.37 20.76
C ILE A 56 -30.12 -9.98 20.14
N LYS A 57 -29.06 -9.19 20.30
CA LYS A 57 -28.93 -7.82 19.81
C LYS A 57 -27.56 -7.63 19.18
N ASP A 58 -27.54 -7.10 17.96
CA ASP A 58 -26.31 -6.63 17.32
C ASP A 58 -25.79 -5.35 17.99
N LEU A 59 -24.47 -5.21 18.15
CA LEU A 59 -23.82 -4.10 18.85
C LEU A 59 -23.25 -3.03 17.91
N GLY A 60 -23.80 -2.90 16.70
CA GLY A 60 -23.24 -2.05 15.65
C GLY A 60 -22.06 -2.73 14.95
N SER A 61 -22.20 -4.03 14.69
CA SER A 61 -21.18 -4.83 14.05
C SER A 61 -21.04 -4.51 12.56
N THR A 62 -19.80 -4.59 12.07
CA THR A 62 -19.43 -4.31 10.68
C THR A 62 -20.24 -5.16 9.70
N ASN A 63 -20.27 -6.47 9.98
CA ASN A 63 -20.81 -7.47 9.07
C ASN A 63 -22.25 -7.90 9.41
N GLY A 64 -22.77 -7.51 10.59
CA GLY A 64 -24.12 -7.82 11.04
C GLY A 64 -24.26 -9.19 11.72
N THR A 65 -25.16 -9.26 12.68
CA THR A 65 -25.71 -10.50 13.24
C THR A 65 -26.93 -10.93 12.42
N TYR A 66 -27.05 -12.22 12.11
CA TYR A 66 -28.19 -12.77 11.35
C TYR A 66 -28.89 -13.87 12.14
N VAL A 67 -30.21 -13.99 11.99
CA VAL A 67 -31.01 -15.07 12.60
C VAL A 67 -31.90 -15.69 11.52
N ASN A 68 -31.59 -16.95 11.17
CA ASN A 68 -32.13 -17.68 10.01
C ASN A 68 -31.97 -16.88 8.71
N GLY A 69 -30.75 -16.41 8.43
CA GLY A 69 -30.40 -15.66 7.20
C GLY A 69 -30.79 -14.18 7.17
N ARG A 70 -31.72 -13.73 8.01
CA ARG A 70 -32.14 -12.32 8.06
C ARG A 70 -31.33 -11.53 9.07
N ARG A 71 -30.83 -10.35 8.67
CA ARG A 71 -30.09 -9.44 9.56
C ARG A 71 -31.00 -8.99 10.70
N ILE A 72 -30.45 -8.85 11.90
CA ILE A 72 -31.15 -8.17 13.00
C ILE A 72 -30.64 -6.74 13.12
N VAL A 73 -31.58 -5.81 13.23
CA VAL A 73 -31.32 -4.36 13.42
C VAL A 73 -31.85 -3.89 14.77
N HIS A 74 -32.77 -4.65 15.36
CA HIS A 74 -33.26 -4.50 16.74
C HIS A 74 -33.10 -5.83 17.49
N GLN A 75 -33.25 -5.78 18.81
CA GLN A 75 -33.21 -6.96 19.68
C GLN A 75 -34.32 -7.95 19.28
N ARG A 76 -33.95 -9.20 19.00
CA ARG A 76 -34.84 -10.26 18.51
C ARG A 76 -34.87 -11.44 19.47
N GLU A 77 -36.07 -11.96 19.77
CA GLU A 77 -36.24 -13.18 20.56
C GLU A 77 -35.72 -14.40 19.77
N LEU A 78 -35.05 -15.32 20.49
CA LEU A 78 -34.52 -16.58 19.95
C LEU A 78 -35.31 -17.78 20.51
N THR A 79 -35.59 -18.72 19.62
CA THR A 79 -36.08 -20.06 19.93
C THR A 79 -34.95 -21.10 19.84
N PRO A 80 -35.09 -22.29 20.46
CA PRO A 80 -34.08 -23.37 20.37
C PRO A 80 -33.69 -23.80 18.94
N GLU A 81 -34.59 -23.62 17.97
CA GLU A 81 -34.40 -23.98 16.56
C GLU A 81 -33.72 -22.87 15.73
N ASP A 82 -33.63 -21.64 16.27
CA ASP A 82 -33.03 -20.51 15.54
C ASP A 82 -31.50 -20.67 15.43
N LYS A 83 -31.00 -20.55 14.19
CA LYS A 83 -29.58 -20.42 13.90
C LYS A 83 -29.20 -18.94 13.86
N VAL A 84 -28.36 -18.53 14.80
CA VAL A 84 -27.65 -17.25 14.77
C VAL A 84 -26.38 -17.41 13.93
N TYR A 85 -26.10 -16.47 13.02
CA TYR A 85 -24.86 -16.45 12.23
C TYR A 85 -24.08 -15.16 12.51
N ILE A 86 -22.78 -15.32 12.81
CA ILE A 86 -21.83 -14.23 13.10
C ILE A 86 -20.50 -14.59 12.40
N GLY A 87 -20.24 -13.98 11.23
CA GLY A 87 -19.06 -14.28 10.41
C GLY A 87 -18.97 -15.76 10.02
N ASP A 88 -17.85 -16.40 10.35
CA ASP A 88 -17.61 -17.84 10.09
C ASP A 88 -18.29 -18.79 11.08
N PHE A 89 -19.07 -18.27 12.03
CA PHE A 89 -19.66 -19.06 13.11
C PHE A 89 -21.18 -19.15 13.01
N THR A 90 -21.70 -20.36 13.16
CA THR A 90 -23.11 -20.62 13.44
C THR A 90 -23.27 -20.91 14.93
N LEU A 91 -24.23 -20.27 15.57
CA LEU A 91 -24.53 -20.34 16.99
C LEU A 91 -25.94 -20.89 17.18
N ARG A 92 -26.09 -21.88 18.07
CA ARG A 92 -27.39 -22.40 18.54
C ARG A 92 -27.50 -22.15 20.03
N VAL A 93 -28.63 -21.56 20.47
CA VAL A 93 -28.76 -20.99 21.82
C VAL A 93 -29.96 -21.63 22.53
N ASN A 94 -29.70 -22.26 23.67
CA ASN A 94 -30.67 -23.09 24.39
C ASN A 94 -30.71 -22.72 25.88
N LEU A 95 -31.89 -22.52 26.45
CA LEU A 95 -32.06 -22.36 27.90
C LEU A 95 -32.28 -23.74 28.54
N ILE A 96 -31.47 -24.11 29.55
CA ILE A 96 -31.54 -25.43 30.19
C ILE A 96 -32.06 -25.31 31.62
N SER A 97 -33.13 -26.03 31.91
CA SER A 97 -33.75 -26.15 33.23
C SER A 97 -33.25 -27.39 33.99
N GLY A 98 -32.04 -27.31 34.56
CA GLY A 98 -31.53 -28.35 35.45
C GLY A 98 -30.17 -28.02 36.08
N LYS A 99 -29.92 -28.53 37.29
CA LYS A 99 -28.55 -28.73 37.79
C LYS A 99 -27.95 -29.91 37.02
N LEU A 100 -26.72 -29.76 36.51
CA LEU A 100 -25.92 -30.93 36.21
C LEU A 100 -25.39 -31.53 37.51
N GLU A 101 -25.41 -32.86 37.60
CA GLU A 101 -24.49 -33.59 38.47
C GLU A 101 -23.09 -33.53 37.86
N SER A 102 -22.06 -33.56 38.71
CA SER A 102 -20.69 -33.21 38.33
C SER A 102 -19.88 -34.37 37.71
N VAL A 103 -18.68 -34.02 37.22
CA VAL A 103 -17.58 -34.90 36.78
C VAL A 103 -17.66 -35.42 35.33
N VAL A 104 -17.01 -34.67 34.44
CA VAL A 104 -15.81 -35.18 33.76
C VAL A 104 -14.71 -34.13 33.97
N GLU A 105 -13.56 -34.52 34.51
CA GLU A 105 -12.41 -33.62 34.65
C GLU A 105 -11.73 -33.39 33.29
N PRO A 106 -11.19 -32.18 33.01
CA PRO A 106 -10.34 -31.98 31.84
C PRO A 106 -9.05 -32.81 32.00
N PRO A 107 -8.47 -33.35 30.92
CA PRO A 107 -7.22 -34.08 30.99
C PRO A 107 -6.08 -33.17 31.51
N PRO A 108 -5.12 -33.70 32.27
CA PRO A 108 -4.06 -32.90 32.88
C PRO A 108 -3.22 -32.20 31.81
N VAL A 109 -2.97 -30.90 32.03
CA VAL A 109 -2.03 -30.11 31.23
C VAL A 109 -0.62 -30.66 31.48
N PRO A 110 0.22 -30.88 30.44
CA PRO A 110 1.61 -31.28 30.64
C PRO A 110 2.38 -30.21 31.42
N GLU A 111 3.18 -30.62 32.41
CA GLU A 111 3.96 -29.67 33.22
C GLU A 111 4.98 -28.91 32.38
N GLU A 112 5.05 -27.59 32.56
CA GLU A 112 6.08 -26.75 31.94
C GLU A 112 7.45 -27.06 32.55
N THR A 113 8.42 -27.49 31.72
CA THR A 113 9.81 -27.62 32.13
C THR A 113 10.46 -26.24 32.37
N GLU A 114 11.51 -26.17 33.20
CA GLU A 114 12.14 -24.89 33.56
C GLU A 114 12.72 -24.11 32.37
N ASP A 115 13.08 -24.79 31.27
CA ASP A 115 13.53 -24.14 30.04
C ASP A 115 12.43 -23.26 29.40
N SER A 116 11.15 -23.66 29.49
CA SER A 116 10.03 -22.85 29.01
C SER A 116 9.88 -21.54 29.77
N ARG A 117 10.24 -21.52 31.08
CA ARG A 117 10.23 -20.27 31.87
C ARG A 117 11.34 -19.32 31.45
N ARG A 118 12.51 -19.83 31.07
CA ARG A 118 13.64 -19.00 30.62
C ARG A 118 13.35 -18.30 29.28
N ALA A 119 12.65 -18.97 28.36
CA ALA A 119 12.23 -18.36 27.09
C ALA A 119 11.24 -17.21 27.30
N THR A 120 10.22 -17.39 28.15
CA THR A 120 9.15 -16.40 28.36
C THR A 120 9.64 -15.13 29.06
N ILE A 121 10.56 -15.25 30.03
CA ILE A 121 11.16 -14.09 30.71
C ILE A 121 11.97 -13.23 29.72
N ALA A 122 12.68 -13.84 28.77
CA ALA A 122 13.51 -13.11 27.81
C ALA A 122 12.72 -12.23 26.82
N MET A 123 11.45 -12.54 26.54
CA MET A 123 10.61 -11.77 25.60
C MET A 123 9.73 -10.69 26.25
N THR A 124 9.75 -10.55 27.58
CA THR A 124 8.85 -9.64 28.32
C THR A 124 9.51 -8.29 28.67
N ALA A 125 10.77 -8.07 28.28
CA ALA A 125 11.56 -6.88 28.64
C ALA A 125 11.40 -5.67 27.71
N ILE A 126 10.56 -5.74 26.66
CA ILE A 126 10.32 -4.63 25.72
C ILE A 126 8.81 -4.47 25.49
N LYS A 127 8.15 -3.70 26.35
CA LYS A 127 6.85 -3.07 26.04
C LYS A 127 6.62 -1.83 26.90
N GLU A 128 6.06 -0.80 26.30
CA GLU A 128 5.99 0.54 26.88
C GLU A 128 4.98 0.66 28.03
N GLU A 129 5.24 1.57 28.97
CA GLU A 129 4.29 1.94 30.02
C GLU A 129 3.13 2.77 29.46
N PRO A 130 1.88 2.56 29.93
CA PRO A 130 0.75 3.40 29.52
C PRO A 130 0.84 4.80 30.15
N PRO A 131 0.49 5.87 29.41
CA PRO A 131 0.56 7.24 29.93
C PRO A 131 -0.40 7.49 31.10
N ALA A 132 -0.02 8.41 31.98
CA ALA A 132 -0.75 8.70 33.21
C ALA A 132 -2.17 9.25 32.97
N ARG A 133 -3.09 8.84 33.84
CA ARG A 133 -4.52 9.17 33.81
C ARG A 133 -4.76 10.63 34.23
N VAL A 134 -5.15 11.48 33.29
CA VAL A 134 -5.62 12.85 33.57
C VAL A 134 -7.04 12.81 34.14
N GLU A 135 -7.32 13.65 35.15
CA GLU A 135 -8.65 13.74 35.78
C GLU A 135 -9.59 14.67 35.02
N GLU A 136 -10.79 14.18 34.68
CA GLU A 136 -11.84 14.98 34.05
C GLU A 136 -12.49 15.94 35.06
N LYS A 137 -12.20 17.25 34.95
CA LYS A 137 -12.98 18.27 35.65
C LYS A 137 -14.26 18.60 34.88
N LYS A 138 -15.41 18.35 35.52
CA LYS A 138 -16.71 18.83 35.03
C LYS A 138 -16.72 20.34 34.91
N VAL A 139 -17.26 20.83 33.79
CA VAL A 139 -17.91 22.14 33.70
C VAL A 139 -19.25 21.92 33.02
N GLU A 140 -20.34 22.22 33.72
CA GLU A 140 -21.64 22.40 33.10
C GLU A 140 -21.72 23.85 32.63
N GLU A 141 -22.28 24.14 31.45
CA GLU A 141 -23.32 25.18 31.35
C GLU A 141 -24.17 25.10 30.06
N GLN A 142 -25.49 25.11 30.28
CA GLN A 142 -26.57 25.73 29.50
C GLN A 142 -26.64 25.58 27.96
N LYS A 143 -27.72 24.93 27.51
CA LYS A 143 -28.23 24.98 26.13
C LYS A 143 -28.76 26.38 25.79
N LYS A 144 -28.56 26.81 24.54
CA LYS A 144 -29.58 27.60 23.82
C LYS A 144 -29.70 27.09 22.37
N ILE A 145 -30.92 27.04 21.85
CA ILE A 145 -31.24 26.48 20.52
C ILE A 145 -31.86 27.58 19.68
N GLU A 146 -31.22 27.95 18.58
CA GLU A 146 -31.81 28.74 17.51
C GLU A 146 -31.60 28.05 16.15
N LYS A 147 -32.45 28.38 15.17
CA LYS A 147 -32.63 27.62 13.93
C LYS A 147 -31.72 28.17 12.82
N PRO A 148 -31.23 27.32 11.89
CA PRO A 148 -30.58 27.82 10.68
C PRO A 148 -31.57 28.64 9.83
N GLN A 149 -31.14 29.82 9.41
CA GLN A 149 -31.81 30.62 8.36
C GLN A 149 -31.10 30.46 7.03
N LYS A 150 -31.82 30.75 5.93
CA LYS A 150 -31.24 30.82 4.58
C LYS A 150 -30.30 32.02 4.42
N VAL A 151 -29.24 31.81 3.66
CA VAL A 151 -28.58 32.78 2.77
C VAL A 151 -28.21 31.93 1.55
N GLU A 152 -28.85 32.03 0.37
CA GLU A 152 -28.95 33.14 -0.59
C GLU A 152 -27.61 33.49 -1.26
N GLU A 153 -27.67 33.72 -2.57
CA GLU A 153 -26.52 33.84 -3.46
C GLU A 153 -25.86 35.22 -3.30
N ILE A 154 -24.54 35.29 -3.48
CA ILE A 154 -23.79 36.55 -3.51
C ILE A 154 -23.01 36.60 -4.82
N GLU A 155 -23.31 37.62 -5.63
CA GLU A 155 -22.68 37.87 -6.93
C GLU A 155 -21.23 38.34 -6.78
N ALA A 156 -20.45 38.20 -7.84
CA ALA A 156 -19.05 38.63 -7.86
C ALA A 156 -18.94 40.17 -7.88
N ILE A 157 -18.19 40.73 -6.93
CA ILE A 157 -17.77 42.13 -6.92
C ILE A 157 -16.35 42.19 -7.53
N PRO A 158 -16.11 42.99 -8.59
CA PRO A 158 -14.77 43.20 -9.11
C PRO A 158 -13.93 44.05 -8.15
N VAL A 159 -12.63 43.79 -8.10
CA VAL A 159 -11.65 44.65 -7.40
C VAL A 159 -10.68 45.17 -8.43
N ASP A 160 -10.81 46.45 -8.76
CA ASP A 160 -9.84 47.15 -9.59
C ASP A 160 -8.51 47.30 -8.84
N ILE A 161 -7.40 47.05 -9.55
CA ILE A 161 -6.05 47.37 -9.09
C ILE A 161 -5.38 48.19 -10.20
N GLU A 162 -5.16 49.47 -9.91
CA GLU A 162 -4.49 50.39 -10.82
C GLU A 162 -3.02 49.99 -11.00
N VAL A 163 -2.55 49.94 -12.25
CA VAL A 163 -1.13 49.75 -12.59
C VAL A 163 -0.62 51.03 -13.21
N GLU A 164 0.28 51.71 -12.49
CA GLU A 164 0.89 52.97 -12.93
C GLU A 164 1.89 52.70 -14.08
N VAL A 165 1.56 53.17 -15.28
CA VAL A 165 2.40 53.03 -16.49
C VAL A 165 2.83 54.41 -16.99
N ALA A 166 4.13 54.66 -17.01
CA ALA A 166 4.69 55.93 -17.46
C ALA A 166 4.57 56.11 -19.00
N PRO A 167 4.34 57.34 -19.51
CA PRO A 167 4.11 57.58 -20.94
C PRO A 167 5.36 57.48 -21.83
N GLN A 168 5.16 57.29 -23.13
CA GLN A 168 6.15 57.53 -24.19
C GLN A 168 5.78 58.80 -24.97
N GLU A 169 6.77 59.59 -25.38
CA GLU A 169 6.57 60.85 -26.13
C GLU A 169 6.72 60.69 -27.66
N GLU A 170 6.27 61.70 -28.40
CA GLU A 170 6.09 61.71 -29.86
C GLU A 170 7.33 62.15 -30.69
N PRO A 171 7.36 61.91 -32.02
CA PRO A 171 8.55 62.11 -32.88
C PRO A 171 8.56 63.41 -33.72
N ALA A 172 9.76 63.87 -34.09
CA ALA A 172 9.99 65.01 -35.00
C ALA A 172 11.12 64.78 -36.06
N GLN A 173 11.73 65.86 -36.56
CA GLN A 173 12.18 66.01 -37.96
C GLN A 173 13.47 66.86 -38.11
N ALA A 174 14.26 66.82 -39.19
CA ALA A 174 14.29 65.92 -40.36
C ALA A 174 15.77 65.52 -40.69
N VAL A 175 16.54 65.86 -41.74
CA VAL A 175 16.49 66.49 -43.09
C VAL A 175 17.87 66.18 -43.76
N PRO A 176 18.15 66.31 -45.08
CA PRO A 176 17.28 66.50 -46.26
C PRO A 176 17.49 65.42 -47.36
N SER A 177 16.98 65.65 -48.58
CA SER A 177 16.77 64.72 -49.69
C SER A 177 17.91 64.60 -50.74
N ALA A 178 17.95 63.47 -51.49
CA ALA A 178 18.34 63.45 -52.91
C ALA A 178 17.80 62.21 -53.70
N SER A 179 17.17 62.48 -54.86
CA SER A 179 16.96 61.60 -56.05
C SER A 179 16.28 60.22 -55.95
N GLU A 180 15.34 59.98 -56.87
CA GLU A 180 14.65 58.70 -57.12
C GLU A 180 15.44 57.81 -58.11
N GLU A 181 15.36 56.48 -57.97
CA GLU A 181 15.51 55.57 -59.13
C GLU A 181 14.71 54.27 -58.94
N LYS A 182 14.40 53.56 -60.04
CA LYS A 182 13.45 52.43 -60.08
C LYS A 182 14.05 51.12 -59.52
N PRO A 183 13.24 50.26 -58.87
CA PRO A 183 13.70 48.93 -58.44
C PRO A 183 13.87 47.97 -59.64
N PRO A 184 15.06 47.33 -59.81
CA PRO A 184 15.28 46.26 -60.77
C PRO A 184 14.84 44.88 -60.24
N ALA A 185 15.02 43.84 -61.05
CA ALA A 185 14.41 42.52 -60.86
C ALA A 185 15.01 41.64 -59.73
N LYS A 186 14.21 40.66 -59.29
CA LYS A 186 14.55 39.65 -58.27
C LYS A 186 15.80 38.84 -58.65
N PRO A 187 16.80 38.68 -57.74
CA PRO A 187 17.83 37.67 -57.89
C PRO A 187 17.26 36.25 -57.81
N GLN A 188 17.69 35.35 -58.69
CA GLN A 188 17.35 33.93 -58.62
C GLN A 188 18.27 33.21 -57.63
N VAL A 189 17.72 32.70 -56.52
CA VAL A 189 18.45 31.77 -55.65
C VAL A 189 18.36 30.36 -56.24
N ARG A 190 19.50 29.83 -56.66
CA ARG A 190 19.63 28.51 -57.28
C ARG A 190 19.57 27.41 -56.20
N VAL A 191 18.38 26.87 -55.96
CA VAL A 191 18.21 25.64 -55.19
C VAL A 191 18.99 24.51 -55.87
N GLN A 192 19.83 23.80 -55.12
CA GLN A 192 20.45 22.56 -55.59
C GLN A 192 19.53 21.39 -55.20
N GLU A 193 19.15 20.57 -56.17
CA GLU A 193 18.45 19.30 -55.88
C GLU A 193 19.42 18.34 -55.15
N PRO A 194 18.98 17.62 -54.10
CA PRO A 194 19.77 16.54 -53.54
C PRO A 194 19.93 15.39 -54.56
N PRO A 195 21.06 14.65 -54.56
CA PRO A 195 21.32 13.62 -55.55
C PRO A 195 20.33 12.46 -55.44
N LYS A 196 19.76 12.06 -56.58
CA LYS A 196 18.86 10.88 -56.70
C LYS A 196 19.65 9.59 -56.47
N VAL A 197 19.65 9.09 -55.24
CA VAL A 197 20.04 7.70 -54.94
C VAL A 197 18.92 6.78 -55.41
N GLN A 198 19.24 5.84 -56.30
CA GLN A 198 18.28 4.84 -56.77
C GLN A 198 18.00 3.82 -55.66
N ALA A 199 16.76 3.71 -55.22
CA ALA A 199 16.32 2.61 -54.38
C ALA A 199 16.37 1.31 -55.19
N LYS A 200 17.12 0.31 -54.72
CA LYS A 200 16.94 -1.08 -55.15
C LYS A 200 15.81 -1.69 -54.34
N GLU A 201 14.93 -2.42 -55.01
CA GLU A 201 13.89 -3.22 -54.34
C GLU A 201 14.56 -4.32 -53.48
N PRO A 202 14.05 -4.58 -52.27
CA PRO A 202 14.54 -5.69 -51.46
C PRO A 202 14.13 -7.03 -52.08
N SER A 203 15.09 -7.93 -52.25
CA SER A 203 14.82 -9.30 -52.70
C SER A 203 13.92 -10.05 -51.71
N PRO A 204 13.00 -10.92 -52.17
CA PRO A 204 12.23 -11.76 -51.25
C PRO A 204 13.17 -12.71 -50.47
N PRO A 205 12.84 -13.05 -49.21
CA PRO A 205 13.65 -13.98 -48.43
C PRO A 205 13.59 -15.39 -49.03
N PRO A 206 14.68 -16.18 -48.95
CA PRO A 206 14.69 -17.55 -49.46
C PRO A 206 13.77 -18.45 -48.62
N HIS A 207 12.91 -19.23 -49.29
CA HIS A 207 12.25 -20.36 -48.65
C HIS A 207 13.30 -21.41 -48.25
N VAL A 208 13.30 -21.80 -46.98
CA VAL A 208 14.05 -22.94 -46.44
C VAL A 208 13.09 -23.81 -45.64
N GLU A 209 13.09 -25.12 -45.91
CA GLU A 209 12.18 -26.06 -45.24
C GLU A 209 12.59 -26.29 -43.77
N PRO A 210 11.62 -26.44 -42.83
CA PRO A 210 11.90 -26.46 -41.39
C PRO A 210 12.37 -27.85 -40.88
N ALA A 211 13.42 -28.42 -41.48
CA ALA A 211 13.90 -29.77 -41.14
C ALA A 211 15.42 -29.97 -41.26
N GLN A 212 16.21 -29.36 -40.37
CA GLN A 212 17.51 -29.93 -39.87
C GLN A 212 18.22 -29.07 -38.80
N ALA A 213 17.92 -27.77 -38.69
CA ALA A 213 18.63 -26.81 -37.83
C ALA A 213 18.38 -26.92 -36.30
N LYS A 214 18.21 -28.13 -35.75
CA LYS A 214 18.04 -28.36 -34.29
C LYS A 214 19.21 -29.08 -33.60
N SER A 215 20.07 -29.80 -34.32
CA SER A 215 21.05 -30.72 -33.71
C SER A 215 22.38 -30.09 -33.24
N GLN A 216 22.72 -28.87 -33.69
CA GLN A 216 24.04 -28.28 -33.41
C GLN A 216 24.06 -27.26 -32.25
N ILE A 217 22.92 -26.70 -31.85
CA ILE A 217 22.85 -25.76 -30.72
C ILE A 217 22.77 -26.52 -29.37
N GLU A 218 22.17 -27.71 -29.34
CA GLU A 218 22.01 -28.50 -28.11
C GLU A 218 23.30 -29.09 -27.53
N GLN A 219 24.40 -29.12 -28.29
CA GLN A 219 25.68 -29.68 -27.82
C GLN A 219 26.66 -28.64 -27.25
N ALA A 220 26.54 -27.36 -27.65
CA ALA A 220 27.42 -26.30 -27.15
C ALA A 220 27.10 -25.90 -25.69
N HIS A 221 25.81 -25.84 -25.32
CA HIS A 221 25.38 -25.38 -23.99
C HIS A 221 25.53 -26.41 -22.85
N ARG A 222 26.14 -27.59 -23.08
CA ARG A 222 26.26 -28.66 -22.07
C ARG A 222 27.62 -28.72 -21.34
N LYS A 223 28.47 -27.69 -21.45
CA LYS A 223 29.70 -27.54 -20.65
C LYS A 223 30.04 -26.07 -20.37
N GLU A 224 29.29 -25.41 -19.48
CA GLU A 224 29.75 -24.31 -18.58
C GLU A 224 28.60 -23.74 -17.75
N VAL A 225 28.01 -24.58 -16.87
CA VAL A 225 27.20 -24.10 -15.74
C VAL A 225 27.54 -24.94 -14.50
N SER A 226 28.55 -24.50 -13.77
CA SER A 226 28.89 -24.96 -12.42
C SER A 226 29.08 -23.73 -11.54
N SER A 227 28.69 -23.83 -10.27
CA SER A 227 28.89 -22.78 -9.23
C SER A 227 28.46 -21.36 -9.64
N ALA A 228 27.15 -21.12 -9.71
CA ALA A 228 26.55 -19.80 -9.50
C ALA A 228 25.17 -19.99 -8.84
N GLU A 229 24.94 -19.33 -7.70
CA GLU A 229 23.75 -19.55 -6.87
C GLU A 229 22.51 -18.86 -7.45
N ARG A 230 21.37 -19.55 -7.47
CA ARG A 230 20.14 -19.08 -8.13
C ARG A 230 19.12 -18.58 -7.11
N SER A 231 18.79 -17.29 -7.20
CA SER A 231 17.67 -16.69 -6.45
C SER A 231 16.33 -17.33 -6.84
N PRO A 232 15.46 -17.73 -5.88
CA PRO A 232 14.32 -18.61 -6.15
C PRO A 232 13.04 -17.85 -6.56
N TYR A 233 12.99 -17.33 -7.79
CA TYR A 233 11.71 -17.03 -8.45
C TYR A 233 11.19 -18.27 -9.19
N ILE A 234 10.51 -19.15 -8.47
CA ILE A 234 9.91 -20.37 -9.05
C ILE A 234 8.52 -20.04 -9.61
N LEU A 235 8.43 -19.88 -10.94
CA LEU A 235 7.18 -19.92 -11.70
C LEU A 235 6.62 -21.35 -11.72
N ALA A 236 5.93 -21.73 -10.65
CA ALA A 236 5.38 -23.06 -10.46
C ALA A 236 4.08 -23.28 -11.25
N HIS A 237 4.19 -23.63 -12.54
CA HIS A 237 3.15 -24.43 -13.18
C HIS A 237 3.18 -25.85 -12.60
N HIS A 238 2.05 -26.35 -12.08
CA HIS A 238 1.55 -27.71 -12.29
C HIS A 238 0.17 -27.91 -11.61
N GLY A 239 -0.59 -28.91 -12.07
CA GLY A 239 -1.95 -29.18 -11.60
C GLY A 239 -2.02 -29.83 -10.22
N GLY A 240 -3.06 -29.49 -9.46
CA GLY A 240 -3.28 -29.99 -8.10
C GLY A 240 -3.82 -31.43 -8.02
N LYS A 241 -3.42 -32.13 -6.96
CA LYS A 241 -4.06 -33.38 -6.49
C LYS A 241 -5.41 -33.07 -5.79
N PRO A 242 -6.32 -34.06 -5.62
CA PRO A 242 -7.71 -33.79 -5.25
C PRO A 242 -7.92 -33.12 -3.89
N ALA A 243 -8.89 -32.21 -3.89
CA ALA A 243 -9.37 -31.37 -2.80
C ALA A 243 -9.80 -32.11 -1.51
N GLY A 244 -9.40 -31.57 -0.35
CA GLY A 244 -10.06 -31.81 0.94
C GLY A 244 -11.38 -31.01 1.09
N PRO A 245 -12.14 -31.19 2.20
CA PRO A 245 -13.50 -30.68 2.34
C PRO A 245 -13.64 -29.15 2.18
N ALA A 246 -12.74 -28.35 2.78
CA ALA A 246 -12.78 -26.89 2.66
C ALA A 246 -12.68 -26.40 1.19
N ASN A 247 -12.00 -27.18 0.33
CA ASN A 247 -11.78 -26.86 -1.08
C ASN A 247 -13.00 -27.26 -1.95
N LYS A 248 -13.93 -28.10 -1.45
CA LYS A 248 -15.27 -28.27 -2.07
C LYS A 248 -16.15 -27.04 -1.89
N TYR A 249 -16.16 -26.44 -0.69
CA TYR A 249 -16.96 -25.23 -0.42
C TYR A 249 -16.51 -24.06 -1.29
N PHE A 250 -15.18 -23.85 -1.40
CA PHE A 250 -14.62 -22.85 -2.30
C PHE A 250 -14.97 -23.12 -3.78
N ALA A 251 -14.93 -24.37 -4.25
CA ALA A 251 -15.35 -24.69 -5.61
C ALA A 251 -16.83 -24.34 -5.85
N CYS A 252 -17.73 -24.67 -4.93
CA CYS A 252 -19.15 -24.33 -5.02
C CYS A 252 -19.37 -22.80 -4.99
N LEU A 253 -18.68 -22.06 -4.11
CA LEU A 253 -18.70 -20.60 -4.10
C LEU A 253 -18.30 -20.03 -5.48
N ARG A 254 -17.25 -20.55 -6.12
CA ARG A 254 -16.82 -20.11 -7.47
C ARG A 254 -17.83 -20.35 -8.58
N GLU A 255 -18.64 -21.41 -8.47
CA GLU A 255 -19.71 -21.67 -9.43
C GLU A 255 -20.91 -20.76 -9.17
N VAL A 256 -21.29 -20.57 -7.91
CA VAL A 256 -22.44 -19.73 -7.54
C VAL A 256 -22.16 -18.23 -7.69
N SER A 257 -20.95 -17.74 -7.37
CA SER A 257 -20.58 -16.32 -7.55
C SER A 257 -20.69 -15.87 -9.02
N LYS A 258 -20.44 -16.77 -9.99
CA LYS A 258 -20.66 -16.48 -11.42
C LYS A 258 -22.14 -16.28 -11.75
N VAL A 259 -23.03 -17.14 -11.25
CA VAL A 259 -24.47 -16.99 -11.50
C VAL A 259 -25.03 -15.78 -10.73
N ALA A 260 -24.51 -15.51 -9.53
CA ALA A 260 -24.91 -14.35 -8.73
C ALA A 260 -24.49 -13.02 -9.39
N GLN A 261 -23.30 -12.96 -9.97
CA GLN A 261 -22.82 -11.83 -10.77
C GLN A 261 -23.86 -11.41 -11.82
N ASP A 262 -24.40 -12.37 -12.57
CA ASP A 262 -25.33 -12.12 -13.68
C ASP A 262 -26.80 -11.98 -13.24
N GLU A 263 -27.31 -12.84 -12.35
CA GLU A 263 -28.73 -12.83 -11.95
C GLU A 263 -29.09 -11.86 -10.81
N VAL A 264 -28.11 -11.39 -10.02
CA VAL A 264 -28.37 -10.59 -8.81
C VAL A 264 -27.56 -9.31 -8.73
N PHE A 265 -26.28 -9.35 -9.10
CA PHE A 265 -25.36 -8.22 -8.92
C PHE A 265 -25.12 -7.39 -10.20
N ALA A 266 -25.72 -7.72 -11.35
CA ALA A 266 -25.51 -6.98 -12.59
C ALA A 266 -25.84 -5.47 -12.46
N ASP A 267 -26.96 -5.14 -11.81
CA ASP A 267 -27.43 -3.75 -11.63
C ASP A 267 -26.75 -3.00 -10.47
N VAL A 268 -25.89 -3.66 -9.67
CA VAL A 268 -25.30 -3.06 -8.46
C VAL A 268 -23.98 -2.35 -8.81
N PRO A 269 -23.84 -1.03 -8.64
CA PRO A 269 -22.58 -0.34 -8.95
C PRO A 269 -21.39 -0.94 -8.19
N GLY A 270 -20.33 -1.33 -8.91
CA GLY A 270 -19.20 -2.07 -8.32
C GLY A 270 -18.41 -1.30 -7.25
N ASN A 271 -18.55 0.03 -7.26
CA ASN A 271 -17.99 0.98 -6.31
C ASN A 271 -18.90 1.27 -5.10
N LYS A 272 -20.13 0.74 -5.05
CA LYS A 272 -21.04 0.97 -3.92
C LYS A 272 -20.55 0.19 -2.68
N THR A 273 -20.11 0.93 -1.67
CA THR A 273 -19.80 0.42 -0.32
C THR A 273 -21.00 0.54 0.61
N ASP A 274 -21.78 1.62 0.47
CA ASP A 274 -22.77 2.03 1.44
C ASP A 274 -24.16 1.59 0.98
N PHE A 275 -24.75 0.63 1.69
CA PHE A 275 -26.07 0.08 1.39
C PHE A 275 -27.03 0.43 2.53
N SER A 276 -28.23 0.93 2.18
CA SER A 276 -29.30 1.10 3.17
C SER A 276 -29.84 -0.25 3.65
N GLU A 277 -30.48 -0.27 4.82
CA GLU A 277 -31.05 -1.49 5.41
C GLU A 277 -32.02 -2.21 4.47
N GLN A 278 -32.86 -1.46 3.74
CA GLN A 278 -33.81 -2.01 2.78
C GLN A 278 -33.09 -2.65 1.59
N GLU A 279 -32.10 -1.97 1.00
CA GLU A 279 -31.30 -2.51 -0.10
C GLU A 279 -30.50 -3.76 0.32
N TRP A 280 -29.95 -3.78 1.53
CA TRP A 280 -29.21 -4.93 2.04
C TRP A 280 -30.14 -6.14 2.24
N ASN A 281 -31.33 -5.92 2.79
CA ASN A 281 -32.34 -6.98 2.95
C ASN A 281 -32.84 -7.49 1.58
N ASP A 282 -33.19 -6.62 0.63
CA ASP A 282 -33.63 -6.99 -0.71
C ASP A 282 -32.54 -7.77 -1.48
N LEU A 283 -31.28 -7.34 -1.36
CA LEU A 283 -30.13 -8.03 -1.96
C LEU A 283 -29.91 -9.40 -1.33
N SER A 284 -30.01 -9.50 0.00
CA SER A 284 -29.92 -10.78 0.72
C SER A 284 -31.06 -11.74 0.33
N ASP A 285 -32.29 -11.24 0.16
CA ASP A 285 -33.43 -12.05 -0.26
C ASP A 285 -33.28 -12.51 -1.72
N LYS A 286 -32.70 -11.68 -2.62
CA LYS A 286 -32.33 -12.08 -4.00
C LYS A 286 -31.27 -13.18 -4.01
N VAL A 287 -30.14 -13.01 -3.30
CA VAL A 287 -29.07 -14.02 -3.24
C VAL A 287 -29.59 -15.33 -2.63
N PHE A 288 -30.39 -15.27 -1.56
CA PHE A 288 -30.96 -16.48 -0.95
C PHE A 288 -31.89 -17.25 -1.91
N ARG A 289 -32.74 -16.54 -2.67
CA ARG A 289 -33.60 -17.15 -3.70
C ARG A 289 -32.80 -17.81 -4.81
N LEU A 290 -31.66 -17.23 -5.22
CA LEU A 290 -30.73 -17.84 -6.17
C LEU A 290 -30.05 -19.10 -5.60
N VAL A 291 -29.57 -19.05 -4.36
CA VAL A 291 -28.99 -20.21 -3.68
C VAL A 291 -29.99 -21.36 -3.60
N GLU A 292 -31.23 -21.11 -3.16
CA GLU A 292 -32.27 -22.15 -3.10
C GLU A 292 -32.78 -22.59 -4.50
N LYS A 293 -32.65 -21.77 -5.55
CA LYS A 293 -32.82 -22.21 -6.96
C LYS A 293 -31.74 -23.23 -7.34
N LEU A 294 -30.46 -22.85 -7.25
CA LEU A 294 -29.31 -23.68 -7.63
C LEU A 294 -29.21 -24.98 -6.78
N ARG A 295 -29.68 -24.94 -5.54
CA ARG A 295 -29.79 -26.11 -4.65
C ARG A 295 -30.87 -27.09 -5.08
N ARG A 296 -32.04 -26.61 -5.54
CA ARG A 296 -33.10 -27.46 -6.14
C ARG A 296 -32.66 -28.05 -7.48
N GLU A 297 -31.85 -27.30 -8.24
CA GLU A 297 -31.21 -27.74 -9.49
C GLU A 297 -30.01 -28.69 -9.25
N LYS A 298 -29.64 -28.95 -7.99
CA LYS A 298 -28.54 -29.83 -7.54
C LYS A 298 -27.14 -29.38 -7.97
N VAL A 299 -26.96 -28.10 -8.30
CA VAL A 299 -25.64 -27.47 -8.48
C VAL A 299 -24.93 -27.36 -7.13
N ILE A 300 -25.67 -26.98 -6.09
CA ILE A 300 -25.15 -26.84 -4.72
C ILE A 300 -25.33 -28.17 -3.97
N SER A 301 -24.23 -28.68 -3.40
CA SER A 301 -24.22 -29.93 -2.64
C SER A 301 -25.04 -29.82 -1.33
N SER A 302 -25.76 -30.87 -0.96
CA SER A 302 -26.78 -30.81 0.12
C SER A 302 -26.22 -30.63 1.53
N ASP A 303 -24.93 -30.89 1.73
CA ASP A 303 -24.15 -30.66 2.95
C ASP A 303 -23.74 -29.19 3.16
N ILE A 304 -23.93 -28.32 2.15
CA ILE A 304 -23.68 -26.89 2.23
C ILE A 304 -24.91 -26.17 2.83
N ASP A 305 -24.70 -25.35 3.86
CA ASP A 305 -25.76 -24.52 4.44
C ASP A 305 -26.05 -23.32 3.51
N PRO A 306 -27.28 -23.17 2.98
CA PRO A 306 -27.61 -22.12 2.03
C PRO A 306 -27.52 -20.71 2.64
N TYR A 307 -27.71 -20.57 3.96
CA TYR A 307 -27.60 -19.28 4.63
C TYR A 307 -26.13 -18.85 4.76
N ALA A 308 -25.24 -19.78 5.10
CA ALA A 308 -23.80 -19.52 5.15
C ALA A 308 -23.25 -19.10 3.78
N LEU A 309 -23.65 -19.81 2.72
CA LEU A 309 -23.27 -19.49 1.34
C LEU A 309 -23.86 -18.14 0.87
N THR A 310 -25.11 -17.84 1.21
CA THR A 310 -25.75 -16.55 0.93
C THR A 310 -24.97 -15.40 1.56
N GLN A 311 -24.57 -15.54 2.82
CA GLN A 311 -23.79 -14.52 3.52
C GLN A 311 -22.40 -14.35 2.90
N ASP A 312 -21.70 -15.43 2.55
CA ASP A 312 -20.37 -15.34 1.93
C ASP A 312 -20.41 -14.69 0.54
N LEU A 313 -21.45 -14.96 -0.26
CA LEU A 313 -21.71 -14.25 -1.52
C LEU A 313 -21.94 -12.75 -1.28
N LEU A 314 -22.75 -12.38 -0.29
CA LEU A 314 -23.00 -10.98 0.06
C LEU A 314 -21.72 -10.27 0.50
N PHE A 315 -20.91 -10.89 1.37
CA PHE A 315 -19.62 -10.32 1.79
C PHE A 315 -18.59 -10.26 0.66
N GLU A 316 -18.57 -11.24 -0.25
CA GLU A 316 -17.69 -11.23 -1.43
C GLU A 316 -18.00 -10.05 -2.37
N PHE A 317 -19.28 -9.81 -2.67
CA PHE A 317 -19.68 -8.71 -3.57
C PHE A 317 -19.77 -7.34 -2.90
N THR A 318 -20.17 -7.24 -1.62
CA THR A 318 -20.34 -5.96 -0.90
C THR A 318 -19.10 -5.52 -0.10
N GLY A 319 -18.28 -6.45 0.41
CA GLY A 319 -17.05 -6.16 1.15
C GLY A 319 -15.79 -6.04 0.28
N LEU A 320 -14.63 -6.30 0.89
CA LEU A 320 -13.32 -6.41 0.21
C LEU A 320 -12.90 -7.88 -0.05
N GLY A 321 -13.79 -8.84 0.20
CA GLY A 321 -13.50 -10.26 0.07
C GLY A 321 -12.30 -10.71 0.92
N PRO A 322 -11.39 -11.56 0.39
CA PRO A 322 -10.21 -12.04 1.11
C PRO A 322 -9.29 -10.93 1.66
N LEU A 323 -9.33 -9.72 1.08
CA LEU A 323 -8.51 -8.61 1.56
C LEU A 323 -8.93 -8.08 2.93
N GLU A 324 -10.18 -8.24 3.39
CA GLU A 324 -10.61 -7.66 4.66
C GLU A 324 -9.83 -8.23 5.86
N GLU A 325 -9.60 -9.55 5.87
CA GLU A 325 -8.77 -10.24 6.88
C GLU A 325 -7.29 -9.85 6.78
N ILE A 326 -6.77 -9.73 5.56
CA ILE A 326 -5.36 -9.40 5.29
C ILE A 326 -5.05 -7.93 5.63
N LEU A 327 -6.00 -7.03 5.36
CA LEU A 327 -5.92 -5.61 5.69
C LEU A 327 -6.25 -5.32 7.17
N ALA A 328 -6.87 -6.26 7.88
CA ALA A 328 -6.98 -6.21 9.34
C ALA A 328 -5.68 -6.61 10.08
N ASP A 329 -4.84 -7.49 9.49
CA ASP A 329 -3.54 -7.86 10.07
C ASP A 329 -2.46 -6.82 9.76
N LYS A 330 -2.14 -5.99 10.76
CA LYS A 330 -1.10 -4.95 10.68
C LYS A 330 0.34 -5.50 10.56
N THR A 331 0.59 -6.78 10.84
CA THR A 331 1.94 -7.37 10.75
C THR A 331 2.36 -7.70 9.31
N ILE A 332 1.39 -7.78 8.40
CA ILE A 332 1.63 -7.94 6.96
C ILE A 332 2.13 -6.61 6.40
N ARG A 333 3.30 -6.61 5.75
CA ARG A 333 3.91 -5.41 5.15
C ARG A 333 3.44 -5.19 3.71
N ARG A 334 3.25 -6.27 2.96
CA ARG A 334 2.86 -6.20 1.53
C ARG A 334 1.89 -7.33 1.18
N VAL A 335 0.94 -7.02 0.32
CA VAL A 335 0.03 -7.98 -0.33
C VAL A 335 0.26 -7.88 -1.84
N ALA A 336 0.45 -9.00 -2.52
CA ALA A 336 0.52 -9.07 -3.98
C ALA A 336 -0.54 -10.04 -4.49
N ILE A 337 -1.47 -9.53 -5.29
CA ILE A 337 -2.59 -10.25 -5.88
C ILE A 337 -2.30 -10.41 -7.35
N ASN A 338 -2.26 -11.63 -7.87
CA ASN A 338 -2.02 -11.93 -9.28
C ASN A 338 -3.19 -12.77 -9.80
N GLY A 339 -4.18 -12.09 -10.39
CA GLY A 339 -5.47 -12.68 -10.71
C GLY A 339 -6.25 -13.18 -9.49
N THR A 340 -7.23 -14.04 -9.73
CA THR A 340 -8.14 -14.60 -8.70
C THR A 340 -7.46 -15.55 -7.73
N ASP A 341 -6.55 -16.38 -8.23
CA ASP A 341 -6.08 -17.61 -7.57
C ASP A 341 -4.72 -17.47 -6.88
N SER A 342 -4.15 -16.27 -6.78
CA SER A 342 -2.80 -16.08 -6.25
C SER A 342 -2.64 -14.80 -5.43
N ILE A 343 -2.91 -14.92 -4.13
CA ILE A 343 -2.61 -13.89 -3.13
C ILE A 343 -1.33 -14.29 -2.38
N LEU A 344 -0.32 -13.43 -2.42
CA LEU A 344 0.91 -13.56 -1.64
C LEU A 344 0.96 -12.45 -0.57
N VAL A 345 1.40 -12.81 0.63
CA VAL A 345 1.60 -11.85 1.73
C VAL A 345 3.06 -11.88 2.19
N THR A 346 3.65 -10.70 2.36
CA THR A 346 4.97 -10.51 2.96
C THR A 346 4.80 -10.03 4.40
N GLN A 347 5.34 -10.78 5.36
CA GLN A 347 5.23 -10.56 6.80
C GLN A 347 6.65 -10.55 7.38
N GLY A 348 7.09 -9.42 7.92
CA GLY A 348 8.52 -9.16 8.16
C GLY A 348 9.33 -9.26 6.86
N PHE A 349 10.28 -10.20 6.80
CA PHE A 349 11.07 -10.50 5.60
C PHE A 349 10.54 -11.70 4.78
N THR A 350 9.62 -12.49 5.32
CA THR A 350 9.14 -13.74 4.70
C THR A 350 7.94 -13.47 3.81
N THR A 351 7.93 -14.02 2.59
CA THR A 351 6.75 -14.00 1.70
C THR A 351 6.16 -15.40 1.56
N ARG A 352 4.84 -15.54 1.72
CA ARG A 352 4.10 -16.79 1.53
C ARG A 352 2.87 -16.58 0.66
N LYS A 353 2.53 -17.57 -0.16
CA LYS A 353 1.20 -17.64 -0.79
C LYS A 353 0.15 -18.03 0.27
N LEU A 354 -1.07 -17.54 0.12
CA LEU A 354 -2.22 -17.97 0.89
C LEU A 354 -3.04 -19.02 0.13
N ASP A 355 -3.63 -19.96 0.86
CA ASP A 355 -4.67 -20.88 0.36
C ASP A 355 -6.04 -20.19 0.32
N LYS A 356 -6.06 -18.94 -0.18
CA LYS A 356 -7.23 -18.06 -0.33
C LYS A 356 -7.11 -17.28 -1.65
N GLY A 357 -8.25 -17.01 -2.27
CA GLY A 357 -8.37 -16.28 -3.53
C GLY A 357 -9.77 -15.70 -3.70
N PHE A 358 -9.96 -14.88 -4.73
CA PHE A 358 -11.26 -14.34 -5.12
C PHE A 358 -12.02 -15.37 -5.95
N ALA A 359 -13.33 -15.48 -5.79
CA ALA A 359 -14.08 -16.52 -6.50
C ALA A 359 -14.10 -16.29 -8.02
N SER A 360 -14.28 -15.03 -8.43
CA SER A 360 -14.37 -14.58 -9.83
C SER A 360 -13.53 -13.33 -10.10
N PHE A 361 -13.30 -13.03 -11.39
CA PHE A 361 -12.53 -11.85 -11.81
C PHE A 361 -13.30 -10.55 -11.59
N GLU A 362 -14.62 -10.61 -11.71
CA GLU A 362 -15.57 -9.51 -11.51
C GLU A 362 -15.60 -9.09 -10.03
N THR A 363 -15.47 -10.05 -9.11
CA THR A 363 -15.24 -9.79 -7.68
C THR A 363 -13.94 -9.02 -7.47
N LEU A 364 -12.83 -9.49 -8.05
CA LEU A 364 -11.52 -8.81 -7.95
C LEU A 364 -11.60 -7.38 -8.52
N GLN A 365 -12.31 -7.18 -9.64
CA GLN A 365 -12.57 -5.86 -10.21
C GLN A 365 -13.42 -4.97 -9.29
N ARG A 366 -14.47 -5.50 -8.65
CA ARG A 366 -15.28 -4.75 -7.66
C ARG A 366 -14.46 -4.30 -6.46
N VAL A 367 -13.65 -5.20 -5.90
CA VAL A 367 -12.76 -4.87 -4.78
C VAL A 367 -11.74 -3.81 -5.20
N LEU A 368 -11.17 -3.91 -6.40
CA LEU A 368 -10.29 -2.89 -6.98
C LEU A 368 -10.99 -1.52 -7.16
N GLN A 369 -12.24 -1.49 -7.65
CA GLN A 369 -13.00 -0.24 -7.79
C GLN A 369 -13.26 0.44 -6.43
N LYS A 370 -13.52 -0.34 -5.37
CA LYS A 370 -13.65 0.20 -4.01
C LYS A 370 -12.32 0.75 -3.49
N LEU A 371 -11.20 0.07 -3.76
CA LEU A 371 -9.87 0.57 -3.41
C LEU A 371 -9.55 1.89 -4.13
N PHE A 372 -9.90 2.04 -5.41
CA PHE A 372 -9.75 3.33 -6.11
C PHE A 372 -10.56 4.46 -5.50
N VAL A 373 -11.83 4.22 -5.15
CA VAL A 373 -12.67 5.23 -4.47
C VAL A 373 -12.09 5.60 -3.10
N LEU A 374 -11.63 4.63 -2.32
CA LEU A 374 -10.94 4.88 -1.05
C LEU A 374 -9.62 5.65 -1.23
N SER A 375 -8.92 5.46 -2.35
CA SER A 375 -7.71 6.21 -2.73
C SER A 375 -7.97 7.56 -3.41
N GLY A 376 -9.22 7.96 -3.62
CA GLY A 376 -9.56 9.20 -4.35
C GLY A 376 -9.20 9.19 -5.84
N VAL A 377 -8.93 8.03 -6.44
CA VAL A 377 -8.54 7.89 -7.85
C VAL A 377 -9.74 8.18 -8.75
N SER A 378 -9.55 9.02 -9.77
CA SER A 378 -10.62 9.41 -10.70
C SER A 378 -11.11 8.21 -11.55
N PRO A 379 -12.36 8.22 -12.06
CA PRO A 379 -12.85 7.18 -12.96
C PRO A 379 -12.07 7.07 -14.28
N GLU A 380 -11.40 8.14 -14.72
CA GLU A 380 -10.56 8.13 -15.92
C GLU A 380 -9.17 7.54 -15.64
N ASP A 381 -8.56 7.86 -14.49
CA ASP A 381 -7.31 7.24 -14.03
C ASP A 381 -7.50 5.75 -13.71
N ALA A 382 -8.61 5.40 -13.06
CA ALA A 382 -8.95 4.03 -12.68
C ALA A 382 -9.03 3.05 -13.87
N ASN A 383 -9.14 3.55 -15.10
CA ASN A 383 -9.14 2.76 -16.34
C ASN A 383 -7.77 2.63 -17.01
N LYS A 384 -6.72 3.32 -16.54
CA LYS A 384 -5.37 3.24 -17.12
C LYS A 384 -4.75 1.84 -16.93
N PRO A 385 -3.84 1.40 -17.82
CA PRO A 385 -3.24 0.06 -17.75
C PRO A 385 -2.18 -0.09 -16.65
N ILE A 386 -1.66 1.03 -16.13
CA ILE A 386 -0.94 1.14 -14.86
C ILE A 386 -1.66 2.23 -14.05
N VAL A 387 -1.89 1.99 -12.75
CA VAL A 387 -2.42 2.98 -11.81
C VAL A 387 -1.65 2.86 -10.50
N ASP A 388 -1.08 3.97 -10.04
CA ASP A 388 -0.45 4.11 -8.72
C ASP A 388 -1.30 5.04 -7.86
N ALA A 389 -1.46 4.70 -6.58
CA ALA A 389 -2.43 5.32 -5.69
C ALA A 389 -2.07 5.12 -4.20
N HIS A 390 -2.73 5.86 -3.31
CA HIS A 390 -2.53 5.77 -1.86
C HIS A 390 -3.85 5.62 -1.13
N LEU A 391 -3.96 4.64 -0.23
CA LEU A 391 -5.10 4.49 0.67
C LEU A 391 -5.00 5.47 1.85
N PRO A 392 -6.10 5.78 2.56
CA PRO A 392 -6.10 6.77 3.65
C PRO A 392 -5.22 6.41 4.86
N ASP A 393 -4.76 5.16 4.98
CA ASP A 393 -3.80 4.71 6.00
C ASP A 393 -2.32 4.83 5.56
N GLY A 394 -2.07 5.43 4.40
CA GLY A 394 -0.74 5.58 3.79
C GLY A 394 -0.29 4.38 2.97
N THR A 395 -1.06 3.28 2.91
CA THR A 395 -0.71 2.10 2.10
C THR A 395 -0.66 2.47 0.62
N THR A 396 0.48 2.24 -0.03
CA THR A 396 0.63 2.43 -1.48
C THR A 396 -0.04 1.27 -2.23
N MET A 397 -0.68 1.58 -3.35
CA MET A 397 -1.34 0.63 -4.24
C MET A 397 -0.84 0.84 -5.67
N THR A 398 -0.16 -0.16 -6.21
CA THR A 398 0.21 -0.24 -7.64
C THR A 398 -0.66 -1.29 -8.32
N VAL A 399 -1.24 -0.95 -9.47
CA VAL A 399 -2.16 -1.80 -10.24
C VAL A 399 -1.64 -1.93 -11.67
N LEU A 400 -1.48 -3.15 -12.17
CA LEU A 400 -1.11 -3.44 -13.56
C LEU A 400 -2.18 -4.26 -14.27
N ARG A 401 -2.33 -4.00 -15.57
CA ARG A 401 -3.29 -4.66 -16.48
C ARG A 401 -2.65 -4.87 -17.87
N PRO A 402 -3.29 -5.62 -18.79
CA PRO A 402 -2.96 -5.57 -20.20
C PRO A 402 -2.90 -4.13 -20.73
N PRO A 403 -1.94 -3.78 -21.62
CA PRO A 403 -1.01 -4.70 -22.30
C PRO A 403 0.27 -5.08 -21.51
N PHE A 404 0.48 -4.56 -20.29
CA PHE A 404 1.69 -4.88 -19.50
C PHE A 404 1.65 -6.27 -18.87
N LEU A 405 0.46 -6.79 -18.62
CA LEU A 405 0.22 -8.21 -18.30
C LEU A 405 -0.33 -8.92 -19.53
N THR A 406 0.05 -10.19 -19.72
CA THR A 406 -0.53 -11.03 -20.79
C THR A 406 -2.04 -11.20 -20.61
N GLU A 407 -2.48 -11.43 -19.38
CA GLU A 407 -3.88 -11.60 -18.99
C GLU A 407 -4.11 -11.10 -17.55
N GLY A 408 -5.37 -10.83 -17.19
CA GLY A 408 -5.78 -10.57 -15.80
C GLY A 408 -5.41 -9.19 -15.25
N ILE A 409 -5.24 -9.11 -13.93
CA ILE A 409 -4.86 -7.90 -13.17
C ILE A 409 -3.85 -8.32 -12.11
N SER A 410 -2.84 -7.48 -11.87
CA SER A 410 -1.96 -7.54 -10.70
C SER A 410 -2.20 -6.33 -9.80
N ILE A 411 -2.29 -6.53 -8.50
CA ILE A 411 -2.42 -5.46 -7.49
C ILE A 411 -1.36 -5.70 -6.42
N VAL A 412 -0.54 -4.69 -6.15
CA VAL A 412 0.45 -4.69 -5.07
C VAL A 412 0.08 -3.61 -4.07
N LEU A 413 -0.26 -4.02 -2.85
CA LEU A 413 -0.49 -3.14 -1.70
C LEU A 413 0.74 -3.19 -0.80
N THR A 414 1.40 -2.07 -0.53
CA THR A 414 2.55 -1.98 0.39
C THR A 414 2.26 -0.97 1.49
N ARG A 415 2.26 -1.43 2.74
CA ARG A 415 2.04 -0.56 3.90
C ARG A 415 3.24 0.37 4.12
N PRO A 416 3.01 1.61 4.60
CA PRO A 416 4.07 2.55 4.93
C PRO A 416 5.02 1.94 5.96
N VAL A 417 6.32 2.21 5.81
CA VAL A 417 7.38 1.54 6.58
C VAL A 417 7.78 2.43 7.75
N GLY A 418 6.80 2.78 8.59
CA GLY A 418 6.98 3.69 9.71
C GLY A 418 7.95 3.13 10.74
N SER A 419 9.22 3.53 10.62
CA SER A 419 10.32 3.06 11.45
C SER A 419 10.82 4.20 12.33
N ARG A 420 10.24 4.30 13.52
CA ARG A 420 10.62 5.25 14.59
C ARG A 420 11.92 4.89 15.31
N LEU A 421 12.76 4.06 14.69
CA LEU A 421 14.12 3.79 15.18
C LEU A 421 14.94 5.08 15.05
N THR A 422 15.53 5.47 16.16
CA THR A 422 16.40 6.65 16.28
C THR A 422 17.83 6.30 15.88
N ALA A 423 18.69 7.32 15.74
CA ALA A 423 20.13 7.12 15.58
C ALA A 423 20.74 6.26 16.70
N LYS A 424 20.24 6.39 17.94
CA LYS A 424 20.65 5.58 19.09
C LYS A 424 20.26 4.11 18.91
N ASP A 425 19.05 3.81 18.47
CA ASP A 425 18.59 2.42 18.28
C ASP A 425 19.40 1.70 17.19
N LEU A 426 19.90 2.42 16.18
CA LEU A 426 20.79 1.88 15.16
C LEU A 426 22.20 1.56 15.71
N VAL A 427 22.71 2.36 16.64
CA VAL A 427 23.97 2.09 17.36
C VAL A 427 23.78 0.91 18.33
N ASP A 428 22.71 0.91 19.13
CA ASP A 428 22.42 -0.16 20.09
C ASP A 428 22.14 -1.51 19.40
N ALA A 429 21.58 -1.50 18.18
CA ALA A 429 21.40 -2.68 17.33
C ALA A 429 22.68 -3.09 16.55
N GLY A 430 23.75 -2.30 16.61
CA GLY A 430 25.01 -2.57 15.90
C GLY A 430 24.94 -2.40 14.38
N VAL A 431 24.01 -1.60 13.86
CA VAL A 431 23.91 -1.25 12.42
C VAL A 431 25.05 -0.31 12.01
N VAL A 432 25.56 0.49 12.95
CA VAL A 432 26.57 1.53 12.75
C VAL A 432 27.35 1.73 14.06
N GLU A 433 28.66 2.01 13.97
CA GLU A 433 29.46 2.29 15.17
C GLU A 433 29.12 3.67 15.77
N LYS A 434 29.24 3.78 17.10
CA LYS A 434 28.89 5.01 17.84
C LYS A 434 29.64 6.25 17.33
N GLY A 435 30.95 6.15 17.13
CA GLY A 435 31.77 7.25 16.63
C GLY A 435 31.43 7.67 15.20
N ASP A 436 31.04 6.72 14.36
CA ASP A 436 30.59 7.01 12.99
C ASP A 436 29.22 7.69 12.97
N MET A 437 28.30 7.28 13.84
CA MET A 437 27.02 7.99 14.02
C MET A 437 27.22 9.41 14.58
N GLU A 438 28.11 9.61 15.56
CA GLU A 438 28.48 10.94 16.07
C GLU A 438 29.04 11.87 14.97
N ARG A 439 29.83 11.32 14.04
CA ARG A 439 30.32 12.08 12.87
C ARG A 439 29.22 12.39 11.85
N LEU A 440 28.27 11.48 11.66
CA LEU A 440 27.10 11.72 10.80
C LEU A 440 26.17 12.78 11.39
N GLU A 441 25.90 12.72 12.70
CA GLU A 441 25.10 13.70 13.43
C GLU A 441 25.70 15.11 13.31
N GLU A 442 26.99 15.26 13.59
CA GLU A 442 27.68 16.56 13.45
C GLU A 442 27.58 17.11 12.01
N ALA A 443 27.65 16.23 11.00
CA ALA A 443 27.53 16.61 9.60
C ALA A 443 26.09 16.99 9.19
N VAL A 444 25.09 16.23 9.63
CA VAL A 444 23.67 16.51 9.39
C VAL A 444 23.26 17.85 10.01
N LEU A 445 23.67 18.10 11.25
CA LEU A 445 23.51 19.40 11.93
C LEU A 445 24.17 20.52 11.10
N LYS A 446 25.40 20.32 10.61
CA LYS A 446 26.12 21.22 9.69
C LYS A 446 25.52 21.35 8.28
N ARG A 447 24.34 20.78 8.00
CA ARG A 447 23.62 20.79 6.71
C ARG A 447 24.38 20.09 5.57
N LYS A 448 25.23 19.11 5.86
CA LYS A 448 25.95 18.36 4.81
C LYS A 448 24.98 17.58 3.93
N HIS A 449 25.34 17.39 2.65
CA HIS A 449 24.59 16.56 1.72
C HIS A 449 24.95 15.08 1.91
N VAL A 450 24.00 14.29 2.43
CA VAL A 450 24.20 12.87 2.76
C VAL A 450 23.41 11.99 1.79
N PHE A 451 24.11 11.05 1.16
CA PHE A 451 23.51 10.00 0.33
C PHE A 451 23.61 8.64 1.04
N VAL A 452 22.47 8.06 1.37
CA VAL A 452 22.34 6.71 1.94
C VAL A 452 22.20 5.71 0.79
N CYS A 453 23.25 4.97 0.53
CA CYS A 453 23.32 3.93 -0.49
C CYS A 453 23.09 2.54 0.08
N GLY A 454 22.90 1.58 -0.81
CA GLY A 454 22.62 0.18 -0.51
C GLY A 454 21.67 -0.44 -1.53
N GLY A 455 21.77 -1.76 -1.68
CA GLY A 455 20.87 -2.54 -2.54
C GLY A 455 19.43 -2.64 -1.99
N PRO A 456 18.54 -3.37 -2.68
CA PRO A 456 17.18 -3.63 -2.21
C PRO A 456 17.16 -4.24 -0.80
N HIS A 457 16.23 -3.77 0.04
CA HIS A 457 16.01 -4.27 1.40
C HIS A 457 17.21 -4.17 2.38
N THR A 458 18.22 -3.35 2.10
CA THR A 458 19.37 -3.05 3.00
C THR A 458 19.04 -2.11 4.16
N GLY A 459 17.80 -1.63 4.26
CA GLY A 459 17.37 -0.75 5.35
C GLY A 459 17.49 0.76 5.07
N LYS A 460 17.77 1.19 3.84
CA LYS A 460 17.92 2.62 3.46
C LYS A 460 16.90 3.55 4.12
N GLN A 461 15.59 3.30 4.00
CA GLN A 461 14.56 4.17 4.60
C GLN A 461 14.59 4.21 6.13
N VAL A 462 15.00 3.12 6.79
CA VAL A 462 15.13 3.07 8.25
C VAL A 462 16.30 3.96 8.71
N PHE A 463 17.45 3.82 8.04
CA PHE A 463 18.63 4.63 8.34
C PHE A 463 18.41 6.11 8.00
N LEU A 464 17.79 6.39 6.86
CA LEU A 464 17.44 7.73 6.43
C LEU A 464 16.44 8.40 7.39
N ASN A 465 15.41 7.68 7.86
CA ASN A 465 14.47 8.24 8.85
C ASN A 465 15.18 8.58 10.18
N ALA A 466 16.16 7.77 10.59
CA ALA A 466 16.99 8.07 11.75
C ALA A 466 17.87 9.32 11.56
N LEU A 467 18.45 9.54 10.37
CA LEU A 467 19.18 10.77 10.05
C LEU A 467 18.28 12.02 10.00
N VAL A 468 17.04 11.88 9.53
CA VAL A 468 16.07 13.00 9.49
C VAL A 468 15.66 13.44 10.90
N GLN A 469 15.62 12.51 11.86
CA GLN A 469 15.40 12.81 13.30
C GLN A 469 16.59 13.53 13.98
N LEU A 470 17.75 13.69 13.31
CA LEU A 470 18.89 14.46 13.81
C LEU A 470 18.86 15.95 13.39
N LEU A 471 17.81 16.37 12.69
CA LEU A 471 17.61 17.77 12.31
C LEU A 471 16.95 18.53 13.49
N PRO A 472 17.36 19.77 13.83
CA PRO A 472 16.71 20.56 14.89
C PRO A 472 15.20 20.74 14.66
N GLU A 473 14.40 20.60 15.72
CA GLU A 473 12.92 20.54 15.63
C GLU A 473 12.27 21.82 15.08
N ASP A 474 12.91 22.99 15.22
CA ASP A 474 12.46 24.27 14.69
C ASP A 474 12.60 24.43 13.17
N GLU A 475 13.20 23.45 12.48
CA GLU A 475 13.48 23.53 11.06
C GLU A 475 12.46 22.82 10.16
N ARG A 476 12.04 23.55 9.12
CA ARG A 476 11.18 23.07 8.05
C ARG A 476 11.82 21.99 7.16
N ILE A 477 11.16 20.84 7.06
CA ILE A 477 11.58 19.71 6.22
C ILE A 477 10.62 19.57 5.03
N VAL A 478 11.16 19.36 3.82
CA VAL A 478 10.36 18.90 2.67
C VAL A 478 10.78 17.48 2.28
N VAL A 479 9.83 16.56 2.24
CA VAL A 479 10.01 15.17 1.78
C VAL A 479 9.45 15.04 0.37
N VAL A 480 10.21 14.43 -0.54
CA VAL A 480 9.85 14.24 -1.95
C VAL A 480 9.79 12.74 -2.24
N GLU A 481 8.58 12.20 -2.32
CA GLU A 481 8.30 10.76 -2.43
C GLU A 481 7.07 10.51 -3.32
N HIS A 482 6.85 9.29 -3.82
CA HIS A 482 5.61 8.97 -4.54
C HIS A 482 4.42 8.97 -3.58
N GLY A 483 4.57 8.24 -2.47
CA GLY A 483 3.72 8.32 -1.27
C GLY A 483 4.50 7.93 -0.01
N ARG A 484 3.81 7.86 1.13
CA ARG A 484 4.39 7.73 2.49
C ARG A 484 5.33 6.54 2.67
N GLU A 485 6.62 6.74 2.42
CA GLU A 485 7.66 5.77 2.77
C GLU A 485 8.22 6.04 4.17
N LEU A 486 8.22 7.30 4.62
CA LEU A 486 8.75 7.73 5.92
C LEU A 486 7.66 8.09 6.94
N ASP A 487 7.92 7.76 8.21
CA ASP A 487 7.15 8.20 9.39
C ASP A 487 8.02 9.19 10.18
N ILE A 488 7.87 10.46 9.82
CA ILE A 488 8.54 11.60 10.44
C ILE A 488 7.49 12.30 11.30
N ASP A 489 7.63 12.20 12.62
CA ASP A 489 6.69 12.73 13.61
C ASP A 489 7.16 14.12 14.08
N ARG A 490 6.86 15.14 13.28
CA ARG A 490 7.32 16.53 13.46
C ARG A 490 6.24 17.53 13.02
N GLU A 491 6.29 18.76 13.53
CA GLU A 491 5.29 19.79 13.22
C GLU A 491 5.48 20.42 11.83
N ASP A 492 6.64 20.99 11.50
CA ASP A 492 6.89 21.62 10.18
C ASP A 492 7.56 20.66 9.18
N VAL A 493 6.81 19.62 8.80
CA VAL A 493 7.17 18.69 7.71
C VAL A 493 6.13 18.75 6.58
N VAL A 494 6.60 18.96 5.35
CA VAL A 494 5.76 19.02 4.14
C VAL A 494 6.11 17.86 3.24
N PHE A 495 5.11 17.04 2.93
CA PHE A 495 5.24 15.92 1.99
C PHE A 495 4.80 16.36 0.60
N VAL A 496 5.66 16.18 -0.39
CA VAL A 496 5.45 16.58 -1.80
C VAL A 496 5.46 15.31 -2.65
N SER A 497 4.33 15.02 -3.29
CA SER A 497 4.22 13.90 -4.22
C SER A 497 5.05 14.16 -5.47
N LYS A 498 5.90 13.20 -5.84
CA LYS A 498 6.65 13.19 -7.11
C LYS A 498 5.72 13.22 -8.33
N ASP A 499 4.58 12.54 -8.30
CA ASP A 499 3.58 12.62 -9.37
C ASP A 499 2.92 14.01 -9.45
N GLY A 500 2.70 14.65 -8.30
CA GLY A 500 2.34 16.08 -8.25
C GLY A 500 3.38 16.99 -8.91
N MET A 501 4.67 16.65 -8.82
CA MET A 501 5.76 17.37 -9.50
C MET A 501 5.83 17.10 -11.02
N LYS A 502 5.23 16.01 -11.52
CA LYS A 502 5.12 15.70 -12.97
C LYS A 502 4.01 16.48 -13.66
N LEU A 503 2.94 16.81 -12.92
CA LEU A 503 1.78 17.57 -13.43
C LEU A 503 2.08 19.07 -13.63
N ALA A 504 3.15 19.59 -13.03
CA ALA A 504 3.52 21.00 -13.17
C ALA A 504 4.30 21.26 -14.48
N GLU A 505 3.79 22.17 -15.33
CA GLU A 505 4.54 22.69 -16.48
C GLU A 505 5.83 23.42 -16.06
N HIS A 506 5.86 23.91 -14.82
CA HIS A 506 7.07 24.43 -14.18
C HIS A 506 7.86 23.28 -13.53
N PRO A 507 9.20 23.25 -13.65
CA PRO A 507 10.00 22.19 -13.02
C PRO A 507 9.77 22.18 -11.51
N GLY A 508 9.47 21.02 -10.93
CA GLY A 508 9.08 20.86 -9.51
C GLY A 508 10.07 21.45 -8.50
N THR A 509 11.34 21.61 -8.89
CA THR A 509 12.34 22.49 -8.27
C THR A 509 11.74 23.82 -7.77
N CYS A 510 10.96 24.51 -8.61
CA CYS A 510 10.35 25.80 -8.31
C CYS A 510 9.20 25.73 -7.30
N VAL A 511 8.65 24.54 -7.01
CA VAL A 511 7.71 24.34 -5.89
C VAL A 511 8.51 24.22 -4.61
N ILE A 512 9.51 23.34 -4.58
CA ILE A 512 10.33 23.06 -3.39
C ILE A 512 11.08 24.31 -2.90
N SER A 513 11.63 25.12 -3.81
CA SER A 513 12.29 26.39 -3.44
C SER A 513 11.34 27.43 -2.82
N ARG A 514 10.03 27.38 -3.13
CA ARG A 514 9.01 28.27 -2.53
C ARG A 514 8.52 27.80 -1.16
N LEU A 515 8.77 26.54 -0.80
CA LEU A 515 8.49 26.01 0.54
C LEU A 515 9.53 26.46 1.58
N HIS A 516 10.60 27.15 1.17
CA HIS A 516 11.70 27.61 2.04
C HIS A 516 12.32 26.50 2.91
N ALA A 517 12.35 25.28 2.36
CA ALA A 517 12.79 24.06 3.04
C ALA A 517 14.24 24.13 3.52
N ARG A 518 14.43 23.92 4.82
CA ARG A 518 15.73 23.97 5.50
C ARG A 518 16.49 22.64 5.44
N ALA A 519 15.76 21.54 5.23
CA ALA A 519 16.27 20.30 4.67
C ALA A 519 15.31 19.80 3.57
N VAL A 520 15.86 19.10 2.58
CA VAL A 520 15.09 18.32 1.59
C VAL A 520 15.48 16.86 1.72
N VAL A 521 14.46 15.99 1.72
CA VAL A 521 14.56 14.56 1.95
C VAL A 521 14.01 13.82 0.73
N ILE A 522 14.75 12.85 0.18
CA ILE A 522 14.31 12.06 -0.97
C ILE A 522 14.52 10.57 -0.65
N PRO A 523 13.46 9.78 -0.35
CA PRO A 523 13.60 8.39 0.10
C PRO A 523 14.20 7.46 -0.96
N GLU A 524 14.01 7.71 -2.25
CA GLU A 524 14.77 7.05 -3.32
C GLU A 524 14.91 8.03 -4.47
N VAL A 525 16.14 8.30 -4.90
CA VAL A 525 16.47 9.23 -5.99
C VAL A 525 16.30 8.54 -7.34
N GLU A 526 15.54 9.20 -8.21
CA GLU A 526 15.16 8.72 -9.55
C GLU A 526 15.54 9.75 -10.63
N PRO A 527 15.54 9.38 -11.93
CA PRO A 527 15.92 10.30 -13.01
C PRO A 527 15.12 11.60 -13.04
N GLU A 528 13.87 11.59 -12.60
CA GLU A 528 13.03 12.79 -12.46
C GLU A 528 13.55 13.82 -11.44
N ASP A 529 14.24 13.37 -10.38
CA ASP A 529 14.84 14.24 -9.35
C ASP A 529 16.07 15.01 -9.86
N ALA A 530 16.67 14.62 -10.99
CA ALA A 530 17.92 15.23 -11.48
C ALA A 530 17.83 16.76 -11.65
N LYS A 531 16.64 17.29 -12.02
CA LYS A 531 16.38 18.74 -12.14
C LYS A 531 16.35 19.46 -10.78
N LEU A 532 15.90 18.77 -9.71
CA LEU A 532 15.93 19.28 -8.34
C LEU A 532 17.37 19.25 -7.79
N LEU A 533 18.07 18.14 -8.00
CA LEU A 533 19.44 17.93 -7.53
C LEU A 533 20.42 18.93 -8.14
N VAL A 534 20.44 19.08 -9.47
CA VAL A 534 21.29 20.07 -10.16
C VAL A 534 20.99 21.49 -9.71
N ALA A 535 19.71 21.83 -9.50
CA ALA A 535 19.33 23.15 -9.02
C ALA A 535 19.77 23.41 -7.57
N ARG A 536 19.74 22.42 -6.67
CA ARG A 536 20.29 22.57 -5.30
C ARG A 536 21.80 22.79 -5.32
N ALA A 537 22.54 22.06 -6.15
CA ALA A 537 23.98 22.25 -6.34
C ALA A 537 24.30 23.67 -6.84
N LEU A 538 23.66 24.12 -7.93
CA LEU A 538 23.87 25.45 -8.52
C LEU A 538 23.48 26.61 -7.60
N SER A 539 22.51 26.41 -6.69
CA SER A 539 22.03 27.45 -5.77
C SER A 539 22.62 27.37 -4.36
N GLY A 540 23.50 26.40 -4.09
CA GLY A 540 24.13 26.21 -2.78
C GLY A 540 23.17 25.81 -1.64
N HIS A 541 21.97 25.32 -1.95
CA HIS A 541 20.95 24.93 -0.97
C HIS A 541 21.34 23.62 -0.25
N LYS A 542 22.10 23.77 0.83
CA LYS A 542 22.56 22.72 1.75
C LYS A 542 21.42 21.87 2.34
N GLY A 543 21.76 20.80 3.05
CA GLY A 543 20.80 19.92 3.74
C GLY A 543 19.96 19.09 2.77
N LEU A 544 20.61 18.23 1.99
CA LEU A 544 19.95 17.14 1.27
C LEU A 544 20.22 15.85 2.02
N ILE A 545 19.17 15.09 2.35
CA ILE A 545 19.29 13.71 2.83
C ILE A 545 18.56 12.83 1.82
N ALA A 546 19.31 12.07 1.03
CA ALA A 546 18.78 11.28 -0.07
C ALA A 546 19.14 9.81 0.10
N SER A 547 18.32 8.89 -0.43
CA SER A 547 18.68 7.49 -0.58
C SER A 547 18.76 7.08 -2.05
N PHE A 548 19.67 6.16 -2.39
CA PHE A 548 19.93 5.80 -3.79
C PHE A 548 20.41 4.35 -3.93
N ASN A 549 19.81 3.60 -4.86
CA ASN A 549 20.24 2.25 -5.22
C ASN A 549 21.62 2.26 -5.90
N ALA A 550 22.67 2.10 -5.08
CA ALA A 550 24.06 1.86 -5.47
C ALA A 550 24.72 0.98 -4.38
N THR A 551 25.74 0.19 -4.72
CA THR A 551 26.42 -0.74 -3.78
C THR A 551 27.84 -0.32 -3.40
N SER A 552 28.29 0.87 -3.82
CA SER A 552 29.57 1.46 -3.42
C SER A 552 29.56 2.97 -3.65
N VAL A 553 30.52 3.69 -3.05
CA VAL A 553 30.64 5.15 -3.22
C VAL A 553 30.90 5.52 -4.68
N ARG A 554 31.86 4.84 -5.34
CA ARG A 554 32.10 4.99 -6.79
C ARG A 554 30.82 4.77 -7.61
N ASN A 555 30.09 3.69 -7.34
CA ASN A 555 28.86 3.39 -8.06
C ASN A 555 27.73 4.41 -7.81
N CYS A 556 27.66 5.02 -6.63
CA CYS A 556 26.76 6.14 -6.36
C CYS A 556 27.09 7.35 -7.26
N LEU A 557 28.36 7.77 -7.26
CA LEU A 557 28.81 8.94 -8.03
C LEU A 557 28.63 8.73 -9.54
N GLU A 558 29.04 7.58 -10.07
CA GLU A 558 28.83 7.19 -11.48
C GLU A 558 27.35 7.21 -11.86
N ARG A 559 26.47 6.64 -11.03
CA ARG A 559 25.03 6.58 -11.31
C ARG A 559 24.37 7.96 -11.23
N LEU A 560 24.81 8.85 -10.33
CA LEU A 560 24.38 10.25 -10.29
C LEU A 560 24.82 11.02 -11.54
N GLN A 561 26.08 10.84 -11.99
CA GLN A 561 26.57 11.46 -13.22
C GLN A 561 25.79 10.99 -14.46
N LEU A 562 25.57 9.68 -14.61
CA LEU A 562 24.76 9.11 -15.70
C LEU A 562 23.32 9.63 -15.67
N MET A 563 22.69 9.67 -14.50
CA MET A 563 21.32 10.14 -14.32
C MET A 563 21.15 11.62 -14.70
N ILE A 564 22.10 12.48 -14.29
CA ILE A 564 22.12 13.89 -14.69
C ILE A 564 22.37 14.02 -16.20
N SER A 565 23.27 13.21 -16.77
CA SER A 565 23.55 13.21 -18.22
C SER A 565 22.33 12.84 -19.08
N PHE A 566 21.51 11.87 -18.65
CA PHE A 566 20.26 11.53 -19.34
C PHE A 566 19.24 12.69 -19.40
N VAL A 567 19.19 13.54 -18.36
CA VAL A 567 18.26 14.68 -18.29
C VAL A 567 18.85 15.95 -18.91
N PHE A 568 20.17 16.07 -18.96
CA PHE A 568 20.91 17.21 -19.49
C PHE A 568 21.94 16.78 -20.57
N PRO A 569 21.51 16.14 -21.68
CA PRO A 569 22.42 15.50 -22.65
C PRO A 569 23.30 16.45 -23.46
N THR A 570 23.09 17.76 -23.33
CA THR A 570 23.90 18.81 -23.95
C THR A 570 24.99 19.37 -23.01
N VAL A 571 25.01 18.97 -21.73
CA VAL A 571 25.99 19.44 -20.75
C VAL A 571 27.25 18.57 -20.82
N ALA A 572 28.42 19.20 -20.88
CA ALA A 572 29.70 18.49 -20.92
C ALA A 572 29.92 17.65 -19.65
N SER A 573 30.40 16.41 -19.83
CA SER A 573 30.62 15.46 -18.72
C SER A 573 31.45 16.04 -17.56
N SER A 574 32.47 16.85 -17.85
CA SER A 574 33.28 17.54 -16.83
C SER A 574 32.45 18.47 -15.92
N LEU A 575 31.46 19.18 -16.47
CA LEU A 575 30.54 20.01 -15.67
C LEU A 575 29.59 19.14 -14.84
N ILE A 576 29.19 17.96 -15.34
CA ILE A 576 28.38 17.00 -14.59
C ILE A 576 29.18 16.43 -13.42
N SER A 577 30.47 16.11 -13.60
CA SER A 577 31.36 15.72 -12.50
C SER A 577 31.46 16.83 -11.44
N THR A 578 31.74 18.07 -11.84
CA THR A 578 31.77 19.22 -10.90
C THR A 578 30.42 19.43 -10.19
N LEU A 579 29.28 19.20 -10.86
CA LEU A 579 27.97 19.28 -10.22
C LEU A 579 27.73 18.15 -9.21
N VAL A 580 28.16 16.92 -9.48
CA VAL A 580 28.05 15.80 -8.54
C VAL A 580 29.01 15.96 -7.36
N GLU A 581 30.25 16.41 -7.62
CA GLU A 581 31.19 16.85 -6.60
C GLU A 581 30.57 17.96 -5.73
N GLN A 582 29.90 18.96 -6.32
CA GLN A 582 29.20 20.01 -5.57
C GLN A 582 27.97 19.52 -4.81
N LEU A 583 27.25 18.51 -5.32
CA LEU A 583 26.03 17.97 -4.72
C LEU A 583 26.26 17.02 -3.55
N VAL A 584 27.33 16.22 -3.56
CA VAL A 584 27.58 15.19 -2.53
C VAL A 584 28.61 15.70 -1.53
N ASP A 585 28.35 15.58 -0.23
CA ASP A 585 29.37 15.75 0.82
C ASP A 585 29.77 14.41 1.45
N ILE A 586 28.80 13.51 1.63
CA ILE A 586 28.95 12.24 2.35
C ILE A 586 28.17 11.15 1.62
N VAL A 587 28.77 9.96 1.51
CA VAL A 587 28.07 8.73 1.11
C VAL A 587 28.18 7.69 2.23
N VAL A 588 27.04 7.14 2.64
CA VAL A 588 26.92 6.00 3.58
C VAL A 588 26.49 4.79 2.77
N VAL A 589 27.22 3.68 2.80
CA VAL A 589 26.86 2.44 2.07
C VAL A 589 26.32 1.41 3.06
N LEU A 590 25.07 1.01 2.88
CA LEU A 590 24.42 -0.06 3.64
C LEU A 590 24.46 -1.39 2.89
N GLU A 591 24.90 -2.43 3.57
CA GLU A 591 24.86 -3.83 3.11
C GLU A 591 24.05 -4.69 4.07
N ARG A 592 23.86 -5.98 3.73
CA ARG A 592 23.36 -6.98 4.69
C ARG A 592 24.44 -8.03 4.89
N GLU A 593 24.78 -8.31 6.14
CA GLU A 593 25.69 -9.41 6.49
C GLU A 593 25.04 -10.77 6.25
N THR A 594 25.83 -11.84 6.38
CA THR A 594 25.38 -13.23 6.25
C THR A 594 24.36 -13.66 7.31
N ASP A 595 24.23 -12.92 8.42
CA ASP A 595 23.14 -13.11 9.41
C ASP A 595 21.83 -12.42 9.00
N GLY A 596 21.84 -11.69 7.87
CA GLY A 596 20.71 -10.98 7.32
C GLY A 596 20.43 -9.61 7.94
N LYS A 597 21.22 -9.11 8.89
CA LYS A 597 21.05 -7.76 9.45
C LYS A 597 21.62 -6.68 8.51
N PRO A 598 21.02 -5.48 8.48
CA PRO A 598 21.60 -4.33 7.80
C PRO A 598 22.79 -3.78 8.60
N ARG A 599 23.87 -3.37 7.93
CA ARG A 599 24.96 -2.58 8.52
C ARG A 599 25.52 -1.56 7.55
N VAL A 600 26.14 -0.52 8.10
CA VAL A 600 27.04 0.39 7.38
C VAL A 600 28.34 -0.35 7.05
N ALA A 601 28.64 -0.49 5.76
CA ALA A 601 29.89 -1.07 5.26
C ALA A 601 30.96 0.00 4.99
N THR A 602 30.55 1.24 4.67
CA THR A 602 31.46 2.38 4.45
C THR A 602 30.73 3.70 4.73
N ILE A 603 31.45 4.66 5.33
CA ILE A 603 31.10 6.07 5.28
C ILE A 603 32.27 6.83 4.67
N GLU A 604 32.01 7.62 3.62
CA GLU A 604 33.04 8.39 2.94
C GLU A 604 32.67 9.88 2.91
N PHE A 605 33.54 10.71 3.52
CA PHE A 605 33.37 12.16 3.64
C PHE A 605 34.13 12.87 2.50
N LEU A 606 33.50 12.95 1.32
CA LEU A 606 34.08 13.52 0.10
C LEU A 606 34.49 15.00 0.20
N LYS A 607 33.99 15.73 1.22
CA LYS A 607 34.30 17.15 1.44
C LYS A 607 34.58 17.50 2.89
N GLY A 608 35.84 17.87 3.16
CA GLY A 608 36.24 18.67 4.31
C GLY A 608 37.06 17.94 5.37
N ASP A 609 37.30 16.64 5.22
CA ASP A 609 38.16 15.88 6.13
C ASP A 609 39.62 15.93 5.65
N GLN A 610 40.37 16.96 6.08
CA GLN A 610 41.78 17.16 5.67
C GLN A 610 42.76 16.08 6.19
N THR A 611 42.24 15.05 6.88
CA THR A 611 43.02 13.99 7.52
C THR A 611 43.25 12.76 6.64
N ASN A 612 42.48 12.55 5.55
CA ASN A 612 42.62 11.33 4.74
C ASN A 612 42.23 11.49 3.26
N ASN A 613 42.82 12.46 2.57
CA ASN A 613 42.59 12.69 1.14
C ASN A 613 43.28 11.65 0.23
N LYS A 614 42.84 10.37 0.32
CA LYS A 614 43.12 9.36 -0.70
C LYS A 614 42.15 9.54 -1.86
N ILE A 615 42.59 10.30 -2.86
CA ILE A 615 42.01 10.27 -4.20
C ILE A 615 42.09 8.81 -4.71
N VAL A 616 40.97 8.27 -5.18
CA VAL A 616 40.87 6.88 -5.63
C VAL A 616 40.78 6.83 -7.16
N ASP A 617 41.87 6.42 -7.81
CA ASP A 617 41.94 6.07 -9.25
C ASP A 617 40.99 4.91 -9.60
#